data_AF-A0AAU6ZUM9-F1
#
_entry.id   AF-A0AAU6ZUM9-F1
#
_cell.length_a   1.000
_cell.length_b   1.000
_cell.length_c   1.000
_cell.angle_alpha   90.00
_cell.angle_beta   90.00
_cell.angle_gamma   90.00
#
_symmetry.space_group_name_H-M   'P 1'
#
loop_
_entity.id
_entity.type
_entity.pdbx_description
1 polymer ?
#
loop_
_entity_poly.entity_id
_entity_poly.type
_entity_poly.pdbx_seq_one_letter_code
_entity_poly.pdbx_strand_id
1 'polypeptide(L)'
;MADPVRPRTRLQEKYPEAIAVLDSLTPSGHEASARVQLERGRVLCSRGDQDQARPHFEQAATIAEAGGIDALLIDALHMQALVAPAADQKAINEHALEVARSSADESARDWDASLLNNIGMNYADDGDFNAALDVFGQAVAAREHIGAAAETRVARWMVGWSLRKLNRRDEALIMQTALKAELDALGSTDPYVDEELDLLAE
;
A
#
# COMPACT_ATOMS: atom_id res chain seq x y z
N MET A 1 -30.05 -13.42 29.64
CA MET A 1 -28.74 -13.97 30.04
C MET A 1 -27.82 -13.72 28.85
N ALA A 2 -27.01 -12.66 28.93
CA ALA A 2 -26.22 -12.16 27.81
C ALA A 2 -24.94 -12.99 27.65
N ASP A 3 -24.65 -13.37 26.41
CA ASP A 3 -23.44 -14.06 25.98
C ASP A 3 -22.24 -13.07 26.04
N PRO A 4 -21.16 -13.36 26.79
CA PRO A 4 -20.03 -12.47 26.88
C PRO A 4 -19.28 -12.42 25.55
N VAL A 5 -19.23 -11.20 24.99
CA VAL A 5 -18.41 -10.77 23.85
C VAL A 5 -17.03 -11.43 23.89
N ARG A 6 -16.74 -12.30 22.91
CA ARG A 6 -15.39 -12.84 22.70
C ARG A 6 -14.43 -11.66 22.51
N PRO A 7 -13.31 -11.59 23.25
CA PRO A 7 -12.31 -10.58 23.00
C PRO A 7 -11.74 -10.78 21.60
N ARG A 8 -11.80 -9.73 20.78
CA ARG A 8 -11.02 -9.60 19.54
C ARG A 8 -9.57 -9.90 19.90
N THR A 9 -9.09 -11.06 19.47
CA THR A 9 -7.73 -11.52 19.74
C THR A 9 -6.79 -10.51 19.09
N ARG A 10 -6.06 -9.72 19.89
CA ARG A 10 -4.83 -9.09 19.39
C ARG A 10 -4.00 -10.19 18.73
N LEU A 11 -3.34 -9.93 17.60
CA LEU A 11 -2.31 -10.83 17.08
C LEU A 11 -1.51 -11.32 18.28
N GLN A 12 -1.37 -12.64 18.46
CA GLN A 12 -1.04 -13.25 19.76
C GLN A 12 0.35 -12.88 20.34
N GLU A 13 1.07 -11.90 19.76
CA GLU A 13 2.41 -11.43 20.17
C GLU A 13 3.42 -12.58 20.36
N LYS A 14 3.17 -13.71 19.69
CA LYS A 14 3.99 -14.93 19.67
C LYS A 14 5.19 -14.80 18.75
N TYR A 15 5.89 -13.68 18.83
CA TYR A 15 7.03 -13.38 17.98
C TYR A 15 8.19 -14.37 18.18
N PRO A 16 8.55 -14.76 19.43
CA PRO A 16 9.61 -15.75 19.64
C PRO A 16 9.28 -17.11 19.02
N GLU A 17 8.03 -17.60 19.13
CA GLU A 17 7.64 -18.87 18.51
C GLU A 17 7.64 -18.77 16.98
N ALA A 18 7.15 -17.66 16.41
CA ALA A 18 7.17 -17.45 14.97
C ALA A 18 8.60 -17.43 14.41
N ILE A 19 9.51 -16.73 15.08
CA ILE A 19 10.95 -16.71 14.71
C ILE A 19 11.53 -18.11 14.80
N ALA A 20 11.28 -18.84 15.90
CA ALA A 20 11.78 -20.20 16.06
C ALA A 20 11.28 -21.17 14.97
N VAL A 21 10.02 -21.03 14.56
CA VAL A 21 9.49 -21.80 13.42
C VAL A 21 10.23 -21.43 12.14
N LEU A 22 10.34 -20.14 11.81
CA LEU A 22 11.01 -19.68 10.59
C LEU A 22 12.49 -20.09 10.54
N ASP A 23 13.18 -20.09 11.68
CA ASP A 23 14.59 -20.50 11.79
C ASP A 23 14.78 -22.02 11.66
N SER A 24 13.74 -22.80 11.95
CA SER A 24 13.77 -24.26 11.74
C SER A 24 13.52 -24.66 10.28
N LEU A 25 13.02 -23.74 9.44
CA LEU A 25 12.73 -24.02 8.04
C LEU A 25 14.01 -24.12 7.22
N THR A 26 14.05 -25.13 6.36
CA THR A 26 15.09 -25.31 5.33
C THR A 26 14.43 -25.19 3.96
N PRO A 27 14.10 -23.95 3.51
CA PRO A 27 13.40 -23.76 2.25
C PRO A 27 14.26 -24.26 1.09
N SER A 28 13.60 -24.83 0.08
CA SER A 28 14.24 -25.28 -1.15
C SER A 28 13.64 -24.55 -2.34
N GLY A 29 14.49 -24.07 -3.24
CA GLY A 29 14.10 -23.24 -4.38
C GLY A 29 13.86 -21.77 -4.02
N HIS A 30 13.73 -20.94 -5.06
CA HIS A 30 13.57 -19.49 -4.92
C HIS A 30 12.26 -19.10 -4.22
N GLU A 31 11.13 -19.70 -4.61
CA GLU A 31 9.82 -19.32 -4.07
C GLU A 31 9.73 -19.52 -2.54
N ALA A 32 10.05 -20.73 -2.05
CA ALA A 32 10.01 -21.01 -0.62
C ALA A 32 11.01 -20.13 0.15
N SER A 33 12.19 -19.88 -0.42
CA SER A 33 13.21 -19.06 0.23
C SER A 33 12.79 -17.59 0.32
N ALA A 34 12.19 -17.03 -0.74
CA ALA A 34 11.67 -15.67 -0.74
C ALA A 34 10.52 -15.51 0.27
N ARG A 35 9.58 -16.47 0.32
CA ARG A 35 8.48 -16.46 1.31
C ARG A 35 9.00 -16.48 2.74
N VAL A 36 9.97 -17.34 3.05
CA VAL A 36 10.55 -17.39 4.41
C VAL A 36 11.18 -16.04 4.79
N GLN A 37 11.87 -15.37 3.86
CA GLN A 37 12.44 -14.05 4.12
C GLN A 37 11.37 -12.97 4.31
N LEU A 38 10.31 -12.96 3.47
CA LEU A 38 9.15 -12.10 3.65
C LEU A 38 8.53 -12.25 5.05
N GLU A 39 8.29 -13.49 5.48
CA GLU A 39 7.69 -13.74 6.80
C GLU A 39 8.61 -13.32 7.95
N ARG A 40 9.93 -13.52 7.83
CA ARG A 40 10.89 -13.00 8.83
C ARG A 40 10.79 -11.49 8.96
N GLY A 41 10.79 -10.78 7.82
CA GLY A 41 10.62 -9.33 7.81
C GLY A 41 9.30 -8.89 8.43
N ARG A 42 8.18 -9.53 8.07
CA ARG A 42 6.83 -9.22 8.61
C ARG A 42 6.75 -9.43 10.12
N VAL A 43 7.35 -10.49 10.65
CA VAL A 43 7.40 -10.76 12.10
C VAL A 43 8.20 -9.67 12.82
N LEU A 44 9.33 -9.25 12.27
CA LEU A 44 10.16 -8.17 12.84
C LEU A 44 9.45 -6.82 12.80
N CYS A 45 8.79 -6.47 11.69
CA CYS A 45 7.92 -5.28 11.60
C CYS A 45 6.83 -5.30 12.67
N SER A 46 6.17 -6.45 12.87
CA SER A 46 5.12 -6.60 13.87
C SER A 46 5.64 -6.45 15.30
N ARG A 47 6.93 -6.76 15.54
CA ARG A 47 7.63 -6.53 16.81
C ARG A 47 8.11 -5.07 16.98
N GLY A 48 8.06 -4.25 15.93
CA GLY A 48 8.54 -2.87 15.91
C GLY A 48 9.99 -2.71 15.42
N ASP A 49 10.65 -3.78 14.98
CA ASP A 49 12.06 -3.77 14.60
C ASP A 49 12.25 -3.59 13.08
N GLN A 50 11.85 -2.43 12.55
CA GLN A 50 11.93 -2.14 11.11
C GLN A 50 13.35 -2.23 10.55
N ASP A 51 14.36 -1.79 11.31
CA ASP A 51 15.78 -1.86 10.90
C ASP A 51 16.26 -3.31 10.72
N GLN A 52 15.76 -4.24 11.53
CA GLN A 52 16.07 -5.67 11.37
C GLN A 52 15.22 -6.32 10.28
N ALA A 53 14.01 -5.81 10.03
CA ALA A 53 13.13 -6.33 8.99
C ALA A 53 13.65 -6.04 7.57
N ARG A 54 14.20 -4.84 7.36
CA ARG A 54 14.69 -4.37 6.04
C ARG A 54 15.59 -5.38 5.29
N PRO A 55 16.69 -5.91 5.87
CA PRO A 55 17.54 -6.87 5.15
C PRO A 55 16.81 -8.16 4.74
N HIS A 56 15.75 -8.56 5.45
CA HIS A 56 14.94 -9.70 5.05
C HIS A 56 14.10 -9.41 3.80
N PHE A 57 13.53 -8.21 3.67
CA PHE A 57 12.79 -7.83 2.47
C PHE A 57 13.72 -7.64 1.26
N GLU A 58 14.90 -7.05 1.45
CA GLU A 58 15.93 -6.95 0.39
C GLU A 58 16.37 -8.34 -0.09
N GLN A 59 16.58 -9.28 0.84
CA GLN A 59 16.93 -10.65 0.50
C GLN A 59 15.77 -11.37 -0.20
N ALA A 60 14.53 -11.16 0.23
CA ALA A 60 13.35 -11.72 -0.43
C ALA A 60 13.22 -11.22 -1.87
N ALA A 61 13.41 -9.93 -2.11
CA ALA A 61 13.38 -9.32 -3.44
C ALA A 61 14.45 -9.93 -4.34
N THR A 62 15.70 -9.99 -3.85
CA THR A 62 16.83 -10.61 -4.59
C THR A 62 16.54 -12.06 -4.99
N ILE A 63 15.96 -12.86 -4.08
CA ILE A 63 15.64 -14.26 -4.34
C ILE A 63 14.48 -14.40 -5.32
N ALA A 64 13.42 -13.59 -5.17
CA ALA A 64 12.26 -13.62 -6.04
C ALA A 64 12.62 -13.18 -7.47
N GLU A 65 13.46 -12.17 -7.62
CA GLU A 65 14.00 -11.71 -8.90
C GLU A 65 14.82 -12.81 -9.59
N ALA A 66 15.77 -13.42 -8.87
CA ALA A 66 16.54 -14.55 -9.40
C ALA A 66 15.69 -15.77 -9.79
N GLY A 67 14.53 -15.92 -9.13
CA GLY A 67 13.54 -16.95 -9.43
C GLY A 67 12.57 -16.60 -10.56
N GLY A 68 12.51 -15.34 -11.01
CA GLY A 68 11.49 -14.86 -11.95
C GLY A 68 10.07 -14.93 -11.39
N ILE A 69 9.89 -14.63 -10.10
CA ILE A 69 8.61 -14.75 -9.39
C ILE A 69 8.05 -13.35 -9.10
N ASP A 70 7.47 -12.73 -10.12
CA ASP A 70 7.04 -11.32 -10.09
C ASP A 70 6.16 -10.98 -8.88
N ALA A 71 5.16 -11.81 -8.56
CA ALA A 71 4.27 -11.57 -7.43
C ALA A 71 5.00 -11.49 -6.08
N LEU A 72 6.03 -12.32 -5.88
CA LEU A 72 6.86 -12.27 -4.66
C LEU A 72 7.87 -11.13 -4.69
N LEU A 73 8.38 -10.78 -5.87
CA LEU A 73 9.28 -9.64 -6.04
C LEU A 73 8.54 -8.34 -5.71
N ILE A 74 7.33 -8.16 -6.23
CA ILE A 74 6.47 -7.00 -5.95
C ILE A 74 6.14 -6.92 -4.46
N ASP A 75 5.73 -8.03 -3.83
CA ASP A 75 5.44 -8.03 -2.38
C ASP A 75 6.69 -7.68 -1.57
N ALA A 76 7.86 -8.23 -1.93
CA ALA A 76 9.11 -7.92 -1.24
C ALA A 76 9.53 -6.45 -1.39
N LEU A 77 9.44 -5.89 -2.60
CA LEU A 77 9.74 -4.48 -2.84
C LEU A 77 8.75 -3.56 -2.12
N HIS A 78 7.46 -3.89 -2.13
CA HIS A 78 6.45 -3.15 -1.39
C HIS A 78 6.76 -3.13 0.12
N MET A 79 7.05 -4.30 0.71
CA MET A 79 7.42 -4.39 2.12
C MET A 79 8.75 -3.68 2.42
N GLN A 80 9.71 -3.75 1.51
CA GLN A 80 10.99 -3.03 1.62
C GLN A 80 10.77 -1.52 1.64
N ALA A 81 9.94 -0.98 0.74
CA ALA A 81 9.63 0.46 0.70
C ALA A 81 9.01 0.95 2.02
N LEU A 82 8.12 0.16 2.64
CA LEU A 82 7.49 0.52 3.92
C LEU A 82 8.49 0.70 5.08
N VAL A 83 9.67 0.08 5.01
CA VAL A 83 10.72 0.17 6.05
C VAL A 83 12.00 0.85 5.55
N ALA A 84 12.00 1.35 4.32
CA ALA A 84 13.12 2.06 3.76
C ALA A 84 13.15 3.53 4.24
N PRO A 85 14.34 4.15 4.30
CA PRO A 85 14.44 5.60 4.44
C PRO A 85 13.62 6.31 3.36
N ALA A 86 12.99 7.45 3.69
CA ALA A 86 12.10 8.20 2.78
C ALA A 86 12.73 8.47 1.40
N ALA A 87 14.04 8.74 1.35
CA ALA A 87 14.78 9.00 0.12
C ALA A 87 14.79 7.81 -0.87
N ASP A 88 14.65 6.59 -0.38
CA ASP A 88 14.74 5.37 -1.19
C ASP A 88 13.34 4.82 -1.57
N GLN A 89 12.29 5.19 -0.81
CA GLN A 89 10.95 4.61 -0.96
C GLN A 89 10.39 4.76 -2.38
N LYS A 90 10.54 5.95 -2.97
CA LYS A 90 10.04 6.24 -4.32
C LYS A 90 10.67 5.31 -5.35
N ALA A 91 12.01 5.19 -5.35
CA ALA A 91 12.72 4.34 -6.31
C ALA A 91 12.35 2.86 -6.17
N ILE A 92 12.14 2.38 -4.93
CA ILE A 92 11.72 1.00 -4.68
C ILE A 92 10.29 0.77 -5.18
N ASN A 93 9.36 1.69 -4.92
CA ASN A 93 7.99 1.59 -5.41
C ASN A 93 7.91 1.68 -6.94
N GLU A 94 8.72 2.53 -7.58
CA GLU A 94 8.82 2.62 -9.04
C GLU A 94 9.33 1.32 -9.66
N HIS A 95 10.34 0.68 -9.05
CA HIS A 95 10.81 -0.63 -9.47
C HIS A 95 9.70 -1.70 -9.36
N ALA A 96 8.99 -1.73 -8.23
CA ALA A 96 7.86 -2.65 -8.07
C ALA A 96 6.76 -2.42 -9.14
N LEU A 97 6.52 -1.16 -9.50
CA LEU A 97 5.53 -0.80 -10.52
C LEU A 97 5.94 -1.25 -11.92
N GLU A 98 7.24 -1.18 -12.24
CA GLU A 98 7.79 -1.71 -13.50
C GLU A 98 7.63 -3.22 -13.59
N VAL A 99 7.93 -3.94 -12.50
CA VAL A 99 7.71 -5.40 -12.42
C VAL A 99 6.23 -5.72 -12.56
N ALA A 100 5.34 -5.04 -11.83
CA ALA A 100 3.89 -5.23 -11.94
C ALA A 100 3.41 -5.05 -13.38
N ARG A 101 3.75 -3.93 -14.04
CA ARG A 101 3.29 -3.62 -15.40
C ARG A 101 3.84 -4.56 -16.47
N SER A 102 5.01 -5.16 -16.25
CA SER A 102 5.64 -6.08 -17.20
C SER A 102 5.28 -7.55 -16.97
N SER A 103 4.63 -7.87 -15.84
CA SER A 103 4.28 -9.25 -15.50
C SER A 103 3.23 -9.85 -16.44
N ALA A 104 3.39 -11.13 -16.73
CA ALA A 104 2.37 -11.92 -17.43
C ALA A 104 1.24 -12.39 -16.50
N ASP A 105 1.46 -12.36 -15.18
CA ASP A 105 0.46 -12.72 -14.17
C ASP A 105 -0.47 -11.54 -13.92
N GLU A 106 -1.78 -11.76 -14.05
CA GLU A 106 -2.80 -10.73 -13.81
C GLU A 106 -2.80 -10.25 -12.36
N SER A 107 -2.65 -11.16 -11.39
CA SER A 107 -2.61 -10.79 -9.97
C SER A 107 -1.38 -9.96 -9.62
N ALA A 108 -0.26 -10.16 -10.33
CA ALA A 108 0.92 -9.31 -10.20
C ALA A 108 0.71 -7.94 -10.87
N ARG A 109 0.02 -7.87 -12.01
CA ARG A 109 -0.31 -6.59 -12.67
C ARG A 109 -1.21 -5.71 -11.79
N ASP A 110 -2.21 -6.30 -11.13
CA ASP A 110 -3.16 -5.59 -10.27
C ASP A 110 -2.51 -4.86 -9.07
N TRP A 111 -1.25 -5.19 -8.74
CA TRP A 111 -0.49 -4.44 -7.74
C TRP A 111 -0.18 -3.00 -8.14
N ASP A 112 -0.22 -2.67 -9.43
CA ASP A 112 0.01 -1.31 -9.93
C ASP A 112 -0.87 -0.28 -9.20
N ALA A 113 -2.11 -0.64 -8.88
CA ALA A 113 -3.07 0.22 -8.19
C ALA A 113 -2.64 0.60 -6.76
N SER A 114 -1.99 -0.32 -6.03
CA SER A 114 -1.42 -0.05 -4.70
C SER A 114 -0.12 0.75 -4.81
N LEU A 115 0.73 0.39 -5.76
CA LEU A 115 2.04 1.00 -5.95
C LEU A 115 1.92 2.45 -6.41
N LEU A 116 1.01 2.74 -7.34
CA LEU A 116 0.69 4.10 -7.77
C LEU A 116 0.25 4.97 -6.59
N ASN A 117 -0.60 4.46 -5.69
CA ASN A 117 -0.99 5.23 -4.51
C ASN A 117 0.23 5.56 -3.62
N ASN A 118 1.14 4.62 -3.42
CA ASN A 118 2.35 4.85 -2.62
C ASN A 118 3.29 5.87 -3.29
N ILE A 119 3.48 5.78 -4.61
CA ILE A 119 4.29 6.74 -5.38
C ILE A 119 3.66 8.14 -5.33
N GLY A 120 2.34 8.24 -5.44
CA GLY A 120 1.62 9.51 -5.31
C GLY A 120 1.85 10.15 -3.93
N MET A 121 1.82 9.34 -2.87
CA MET A 121 2.18 9.80 -1.53
C MET A 121 3.65 10.24 -1.43
N ASN A 122 4.59 9.51 -2.04
CA ASN A 122 5.99 9.92 -2.06
C ASN A 122 6.18 11.29 -2.73
N TYR A 123 5.49 11.56 -3.85
CA TYR A 123 5.50 12.89 -4.47
C TYR A 123 4.86 13.97 -3.59
N ALA A 124 3.76 13.65 -2.91
CA ALA A 124 3.09 14.59 -2.02
C ALA A 124 3.95 14.94 -0.79
N ASP A 125 4.68 13.97 -0.24
CA ASP A 125 5.63 14.17 0.86
C ASP A 125 6.83 15.04 0.42
N ASP A 126 7.26 14.89 -0.84
CA ASP A 126 8.25 15.77 -1.48
C ASP A 126 7.67 17.17 -1.81
N GLY A 127 6.37 17.39 -1.63
CA GLY A 127 5.66 18.63 -1.94
C GLY A 127 5.32 18.83 -3.42
N ASP A 128 5.61 17.85 -4.27
CA ASP A 128 5.26 17.88 -5.70
C ASP A 128 3.84 17.37 -5.93
N PHE A 129 2.87 18.22 -5.58
CA PHE A 129 1.45 17.89 -5.73
C PHE A 129 1.00 17.77 -7.19
N ASN A 130 1.76 18.28 -8.17
CA ASN A 130 1.43 18.07 -9.58
C ASN A 130 1.72 16.62 -9.98
N ALA A 131 2.93 16.13 -9.68
CA ALA A 131 3.26 14.73 -9.92
C ALA A 131 2.37 13.79 -9.10
N ALA A 132 2.10 14.14 -7.83
CA ALA A 132 1.18 13.36 -6.99
C ALA A 132 -0.21 13.25 -7.61
N LEU A 133 -0.77 14.36 -8.11
CA LEU A 133 -2.08 14.39 -8.76
C LEU A 133 -2.13 13.46 -9.98
N ASP A 134 -1.12 13.53 -10.85
CA ASP A 134 -1.04 12.69 -12.06
C ASP A 134 -0.97 11.20 -11.70
N VAL A 135 -0.19 10.87 -10.67
CA VAL A 135 -0.02 9.48 -10.21
C VAL A 135 -1.26 8.96 -9.50
N PHE A 136 -1.91 9.75 -8.63
CA PHE A 136 -3.17 9.37 -8.01
C PHE A 136 -4.29 9.19 -9.03
N GLY A 137 -4.32 10.00 -10.10
CA GLY A 137 -5.23 9.79 -11.22
C GLY A 137 -5.04 8.42 -11.90
N GLN A 138 -3.79 7.99 -12.10
CA GLN A 138 -3.49 6.63 -12.58
C GLN A 138 -3.95 5.57 -11.57
N ALA A 139 -3.77 5.80 -10.26
CA ALA A 139 -4.22 4.89 -9.21
C ALA A 139 -5.76 4.71 -9.23
N VAL A 140 -6.52 5.78 -9.45
CA VAL A 140 -7.99 5.70 -9.63
C VAL A 140 -8.33 4.77 -10.80
N ALA A 141 -7.74 5.00 -11.98
CA ALA A 141 -8.01 4.18 -13.16
C ALA A 141 -7.65 2.69 -12.95
N ALA A 142 -6.53 2.42 -12.28
CA ALA A 142 -6.11 1.05 -11.95
C ALA A 142 -7.09 0.39 -10.96
N ARG A 143 -7.55 1.11 -9.93
CA ARG A 143 -8.53 0.59 -8.96
C ARG A 143 -9.90 0.32 -9.57
N GLU A 144 -10.34 1.18 -10.49
CA GLU A 144 -11.57 0.98 -11.25
C GLU A 144 -11.49 -0.26 -12.14
N HIS A 145 -10.35 -0.48 -12.80
CA HIS A 145 -10.12 -1.64 -13.64
C HIS A 145 -10.27 -2.96 -12.87
N ILE A 146 -9.70 -3.04 -11.67
CA ILE A 146 -9.74 -4.25 -10.82
C ILE A 146 -11.00 -4.34 -9.94
N GLY A 147 -11.92 -3.36 -10.03
CA GLY A 147 -13.18 -3.36 -9.27
C GLY A 147 -13.03 -3.10 -7.76
N ALA A 148 -11.95 -2.46 -7.34
CA ALA A 148 -11.64 -2.17 -5.93
C ALA A 148 -12.33 -0.88 -5.46
N ALA A 149 -13.66 -0.91 -5.27
CA ALA A 149 -14.46 0.29 -5.07
C ALA A 149 -14.10 1.10 -3.80
N ALA A 150 -13.74 0.44 -2.69
CA ALA A 150 -13.35 1.13 -1.47
C ALA A 150 -12.03 1.88 -1.63
N GLU A 151 -11.05 1.24 -2.24
CA GLU A 151 -9.74 1.79 -2.53
C GLU A 151 -9.81 2.86 -3.63
N THR A 152 -10.74 2.72 -4.58
CA THR A 152 -11.04 3.76 -5.59
C THR A 152 -11.48 5.06 -4.91
N ARG A 153 -12.32 4.97 -3.88
CA ARG A 153 -12.74 6.14 -3.10
C ARG A 153 -11.57 6.81 -2.38
N VAL A 154 -10.66 6.03 -1.80
CA VAL A 154 -9.43 6.57 -1.20
C VAL A 154 -8.56 7.27 -2.25
N ALA A 155 -8.33 6.66 -3.40
CA ALA A 155 -7.55 7.29 -4.48
C ALA A 155 -8.21 8.57 -5.00
N ARG A 156 -9.55 8.60 -5.13
CA ARG A 156 -10.29 9.82 -5.51
C ARG A 156 -10.19 10.91 -4.45
N TRP A 157 -10.19 10.54 -3.16
CA TRP A 157 -9.91 11.49 -2.08
C TRP A 157 -8.51 12.09 -2.21
N MET A 158 -7.49 11.27 -2.50
CA MET A 158 -6.11 11.73 -2.72
C MET A 158 -5.99 12.71 -3.89
N VAL A 159 -6.76 12.49 -4.97
CA VAL A 159 -6.87 13.43 -6.11
C VAL A 159 -7.48 14.77 -5.65
N GLY A 160 -8.61 14.74 -4.94
CA GLY A 160 -9.25 15.94 -4.38
C GLY A 160 -8.32 16.74 -3.45
N TRP A 161 -7.64 16.02 -2.56
CA TRP A 161 -6.64 16.58 -1.65
C TRP A 161 -5.47 17.24 -2.39
N SER A 162 -4.93 16.58 -3.42
CA SER A 162 -3.84 17.12 -4.24
C SER A 162 -4.27 18.38 -5.00
N LEU A 163 -5.50 18.39 -5.55
CA LEU A 163 -6.07 19.58 -6.19
C LEU A 163 -6.16 20.77 -5.23
N ARG A 164 -6.60 20.55 -3.99
CA ARG A 164 -6.62 21.61 -2.97
C ARG A 164 -5.23 22.14 -2.68
N LYS A 165 -4.23 21.26 -2.53
CA LYS A 165 -2.83 21.64 -2.30
C LYS A 165 -2.23 22.45 -3.45
N LEU A 166 -2.71 22.23 -4.67
CA LEU A 166 -2.39 23.04 -5.85
C LEU A 166 -3.23 24.32 -6.01
N ASN A 167 -4.05 24.66 -5.00
CA ASN A 167 -4.98 25.79 -5.03
C ASN A 167 -6.04 25.70 -6.16
N ARG A 168 -6.30 24.48 -6.67
CA ARG A 168 -7.36 24.18 -7.66
C ARG A 168 -8.66 23.84 -6.95
N ARG A 169 -9.14 24.81 -6.16
CA ARG A 169 -10.20 24.61 -5.17
C ARG A 169 -11.53 24.14 -5.77
N ASP A 170 -11.95 24.74 -6.89
CA ASP A 170 -13.22 24.39 -7.53
C ASP A 170 -13.25 22.93 -7.98
N GLU A 171 -12.13 22.45 -8.53
CA GLU A 171 -11.98 21.06 -8.96
C GLU A 171 -11.95 20.09 -7.76
N ALA A 172 -11.24 20.48 -6.69
CA ALA A 172 -11.24 19.71 -5.44
C ALA A 172 -12.65 19.59 -4.86
N LEU A 173 -13.41 20.69 -4.82
CA LEU A 173 -14.78 20.71 -4.28
C LEU A 173 -15.72 19.82 -5.09
N ILE A 174 -15.62 19.83 -6.43
CA ILE A 174 -16.38 18.94 -7.30
C ILE A 174 -16.07 17.48 -6.97
N MET A 175 -14.79 17.12 -6.88
CA MET A 175 -14.34 15.76 -6.59
C MET A 175 -14.83 15.27 -5.23
N GLN A 176 -14.65 16.07 -4.18
CA GLN A 176 -15.02 15.70 -2.81
C GLN A 176 -16.53 15.67 -2.59
N THR A 177 -17.28 16.57 -3.24
CA THR A 177 -18.76 16.55 -3.18
C THR A 177 -19.31 15.31 -3.87
N ALA A 178 -18.77 14.93 -5.03
CA ALA A 178 -19.17 13.71 -5.72
C ALA A 178 -18.85 12.45 -4.89
N LEU A 179 -17.70 12.43 -4.22
CA LEU A 179 -17.31 11.35 -3.32
C LEU A 179 -18.24 11.26 -2.09
N LYS A 180 -18.59 12.40 -1.48
CA LYS A 180 -19.54 12.44 -0.37
C LYS A 180 -20.92 11.93 -0.76
N ALA A 181 -21.42 12.35 -1.93
CA ALA A 181 -22.72 11.91 -2.44
C ALA A 181 -22.75 10.38 -2.69
N GLU A 182 -21.66 9.80 -3.19
CA GLU A 182 -21.53 8.34 -3.33
C GLU A 182 -21.58 7.64 -1.97
N LEU A 183 -20.80 8.10 -0.99
CA LEU A 183 -20.77 7.52 0.35
C LEU A 183 -22.15 7.59 1.02
N ASP A 184 -22.86 8.72 0.90
CA ASP A 184 -24.21 8.90 1.41
C ASP A 184 -25.21 7.93 0.76
N ALA A 185 -25.11 7.72 -0.55
CA ALA A 185 -25.94 6.76 -1.26
C ALA A 185 -25.69 5.30 -0.82
N LEU A 186 -24.47 5.00 -0.36
CA LEU A 186 -24.10 3.72 0.24
C LEU A 186 -24.47 3.61 1.73
N GLY A 187 -24.97 4.68 2.35
CA GLY A 187 -25.22 4.73 3.80
C GLY A 187 -23.94 4.66 4.63
N SER A 188 -22.82 5.11 4.06
CA SER A 188 -21.49 5.15 4.69
C SER A 188 -21.04 6.59 4.89
N THR A 189 -20.10 6.79 5.81
CA THR A 189 -19.45 8.08 6.03
C THR A 189 -17.94 7.90 6.06
N ASP A 190 -17.21 8.93 5.64
CA ASP A 190 -15.76 8.98 5.73
C ASP A 190 -15.35 10.33 6.34
N PRO A 191 -14.86 10.37 7.59
CA PRO A 191 -14.47 11.61 8.25
C PRO A 191 -13.45 12.43 7.47
N TYR A 192 -12.57 11.77 6.71
CA TYR A 192 -11.57 12.48 5.90
C TYR A 192 -12.22 13.24 4.74
N VAL A 193 -13.32 12.74 4.17
CA VAL A 193 -14.09 13.46 3.14
C VAL A 193 -14.77 14.67 3.75
N ASP A 194 -15.38 14.50 4.93
CA ASP A 194 -16.07 15.57 5.64
C ASP A 194 -15.11 16.71 6.02
N GLU A 195 -13.97 16.36 6.65
CA GLU A 195 -12.92 17.33 7.01
C GLU A 195 -12.37 18.07 5.78
N GLU A 196 -12.15 17.35 4.67
CA GLU A 196 -11.63 17.96 3.45
C GLU A 196 -12.66 18.92 2.82
N LEU A 197 -13.96 18.62 2.91
CA LEU A 197 -15.01 19.54 2.46
C LEU A 197 -15.10 20.79 3.33
N ASP A 198 -14.94 20.67 4.64
CA ASP A 198 -14.90 21.81 5.55
C ASP A 198 -13.73 22.75 5.19
N LEU A 199 -12.54 22.20 4.94
CA LEU A 199 -11.38 22.97 4.46
C LEU A 199 -11.60 23.65 3.10
N LEU A 200 -12.48 23.09 2.26
CA LEU A 200 -12.89 23.62 0.96
C LEU A 200 -14.11 24.56 1.05
N ALA A 201 -14.63 24.83 2.25
CA ALA A 201 -15.68 25.81 2.51
C ALA A 201 -15.16 27.16 3.06
N GLU A 202 -13.94 27.19 3.65
CA GLU A 202 -13.26 28.39 4.19
C GLU A 202 -12.60 29.30 3.16
#